data_AF-A0A8J4YKI2-F1
#
_entry.id   AF-A0A8J4YKI2-F1
#
_cell.length_a   1.000
_cell.length_b   1.000
_cell.length_c   1.000
_cell.angle_alpha   90.00
_cell.angle_beta   90.00
_cell.angle_gamma   90.00
#
_symmetry.space_group_name_H-M   'P 1'
#
loop_
_entity.id
_entity.type
_entity.pdbx_description
1 polymer ?
#
loop_
_entity_poly.entity_id
_entity_poly.type
_entity_poly.pdbx_seq_one_letter_code
_entity_poly.pdbx_strand_id
1 'polypeptide(L)'
;MEVYHNIWWNSDKTQLDKHSQLISQSVINLGLFQHEDERLLKNHVGEVNSLLNNPKTRERGLRLLGDLVPQCARQVLTEQCERWFKFCCDAVGAGRKTRNLSPACQVLTALLKDLPSLPELQRCVASKLSAALALDLSAADPVRCPATLECLYECLRAAPAQCLQHKKILEERMLHHLDDPIGVPGLGGVTQRAGGVFAAVPLPGVGGGKVGQSRAEARGRQLSQLLALAHSLMDTLLDGVVEKESHPHPREHPALHLRPLQTLTQDPVSTRLALTARLHNTLTFVAQMISDPANPAITITPDHLLSVPFRLLQVEAAVLGSYKSQEHQLLAFLLPSLHHQAMLLLRHAITRRADRSREKERRHPIQAATELLGWCFFTDIKSASLE
;
A
#
# COMPACT_ATOMS: atom_id res chain seq x y z
N MET A 1 28.64 14.09 15.14
CA MET A 1 28.98 13.93 13.70
C MET A 1 30.28 13.16 13.47
N GLU A 2 31.36 13.43 14.19
CA GLU A 2 32.61 12.64 14.06
C GLU A 2 32.40 11.13 14.23
N VAL A 3 31.60 10.70 15.20
CA VAL A 3 31.27 9.27 15.41
C VAL A 3 30.52 8.69 14.21
N TYR A 4 29.55 9.42 13.65
CA TYR A 4 28.80 8.98 12.47
C TYR A 4 29.70 8.89 11.23
N HIS A 5 30.56 9.89 11.03
CA HIS A 5 31.55 9.89 9.96
C HIS A 5 32.55 8.74 10.15
N ASN A 6 33.00 8.47 11.36
CA ASN A 6 33.89 7.33 11.65
C ASN A 6 33.17 6.00 11.38
N ILE A 7 31.91 5.86 11.77
CA ILE A 7 31.09 4.67 11.49
C ILE A 7 30.96 4.46 9.98
N TRP A 8 30.54 5.45 9.21
CA TRP A 8 30.32 5.26 7.78
C TRP A 8 31.61 5.15 6.96
N TRP A 9 32.68 5.86 7.36
CA TRP A 9 33.92 5.94 6.59
C TRP A 9 34.97 4.90 6.97
N ASN A 10 35.03 4.50 8.23
CA ASN A 10 36.09 3.62 8.73
C ASN A 10 35.60 2.23 9.14
N SER A 11 34.28 1.97 9.16
CA SER A 11 33.78 0.62 9.41
C SER A 11 33.94 -0.28 8.20
N ASP A 12 34.20 -1.56 8.45
CA ASP A 12 34.13 -2.61 7.43
C ASP A 12 32.74 -2.62 6.77
N LYS A 13 32.72 -2.78 5.45
CA LYS A 13 31.52 -2.84 4.62
C LYS A 13 30.52 -3.88 5.12
N THR A 14 31.00 -5.02 5.62
CA THR A 14 30.15 -6.08 6.17
C THR A 14 29.41 -5.66 7.44
N GLN A 15 30.09 -4.94 8.34
CA GLN A 15 29.48 -4.38 9.55
C GLN A 15 28.49 -3.27 9.22
N LEU A 16 28.85 -2.44 8.24
CA LEU A 16 27.98 -1.37 7.77
C LEU A 16 26.68 -1.92 7.17
N ASP A 17 26.76 -2.98 6.35
CA ASP A 17 25.57 -3.61 5.77
C ASP A 17 24.67 -4.20 6.85
N LYS A 18 25.26 -4.88 7.85
CA LYS A 18 24.55 -5.50 8.97
C LYS A 18 23.82 -4.48 9.86
N HIS A 19 24.42 -3.32 10.10
CA HIS A 19 23.90 -2.30 11.03
C HIS A 19 23.33 -1.07 10.34
N SER A 20 23.30 -1.04 9.00
CA SER A 20 22.89 0.13 8.20
C SER A 20 21.54 0.71 8.63
N GLN A 21 20.50 -0.12 8.76
CA GLN A 21 19.17 0.34 9.18
C GLN A 21 19.17 0.97 10.57
N LEU A 22 19.88 0.38 11.53
CA LEU A 22 19.96 0.90 12.89
C LEU A 22 20.72 2.23 12.93
N ILE A 23 21.81 2.34 12.16
CA ILE A 23 22.60 3.56 12.02
C ILE A 23 21.74 4.67 11.43
N SER A 24 21.09 4.43 10.28
CA SER A 24 20.19 5.37 9.62
C SER A 24 19.07 5.84 10.55
N GLN A 25 18.42 4.93 11.27
CA GLN A 25 17.36 5.29 12.21
C GLN A 25 17.88 6.15 13.36
N SER A 26 19.07 5.83 13.89
CA SER A 26 19.69 6.61 14.99
C SER A 26 20.03 8.02 14.53
N VAL A 27 20.49 8.16 13.30
CA VAL A 27 20.89 9.45 12.70
C VAL A 27 19.70 10.35 12.46
N ILE A 28 18.62 9.79 11.94
CA ILE A 28 17.34 10.49 11.75
C ILE A 28 16.76 10.90 13.11
N ASN A 29 16.73 9.99 14.08
CA ASN A 29 16.15 10.26 15.41
C ASN A 29 16.92 11.32 16.19
N LEU A 30 18.24 11.41 16.00
CA LEU A 30 19.09 12.40 16.67
C LEU A 30 19.15 13.74 15.93
N GLY A 31 18.53 13.87 14.75
CA GLY A 31 18.55 15.11 13.97
C GLY A 31 19.97 15.57 13.63
N LEU A 32 20.90 14.63 13.42
CA LEU A 32 22.33 14.93 13.27
C LEU A 32 22.64 16.00 12.22
N PHE A 33 21.98 15.95 11.07
CA PHE A 33 22.17 16.94 10.00
C PHE A 33 21.31 18.20 10.20
N GLN A 34 20.22 18.10 10.95
CA GLN A 34 19.31 19.22 11.22
C GLN A 34 19.96 20.28 12.13
N HIS A 35 20.82 19.83 13.05
CA HIS A 35 21.50 20.68 14.02
C HIS A 35 22.93 21.07 13.62
N GLU A 36 23.33 20.76 12.39
CA GLU A 36 24.70 20.96 11.93
C GLU A 36 24.93 22.37 11.38
N ASP A 37 26.17 22.85 11.48
CA ASP A 37 26.57 24.14 10.92
C ASP A 37 26.39 24.14 9.39
N GLU A 38 25.93 25.26 8.83
CA GLU A 38 25.62 25.40 7.41
C GLU A 38 26.82 25.08 6.50
N ARG A 39 28.05 25.41 6.93
CA ARG A 39 29.27 25.09 6.16
C ARG A 39 29.55 23.60 6.16
N LEU A 40 29.38 22.94 7.31
CA LEU A 40 29.56 21.49 7.42
C LEU A 40 28.48 20.75 6.63
N LEU A 41 27.23 21.20 6.69
CA LEU A 41 26.15 20.66 5.88
C LEU A 41 26.43 20.76 4.37
N LYS A 42 26.98 21.90 3.90
CA LYS A 42 27.43 22.08 2.51
C LYS A 42 28.55 21.10 2.14
N ASN A 43 29.48 20.84 3.05
CA ASN A 43 30.53 19.83 2.83
C ASN A 43 29.94 18.42 2.68
N HIS A 44 29.02 18.02 3.58
CA HIS A 44 28.32 16.73 3.49
C HIS A 44 27.55 16.57 2.19
N VAL A 45 26.85 17.62 1.74
CA VAL A 45 26.17 17.65 0.43
C VAL A 45 27.17 17.44 -0.71
N GLY A 46 28.33 18.12 -0.66
CA GLY A 46 29.40 17.96 -1.64
C GLY A 46 29.95 16.54 -1.69
N GLU A 47 30.19 15.93 -0.52
CA GLU A 47 30.67 14.56 -0.38
C GLU A 47 29.65 13.54 -0.91
N VAL A 48 28.38 13.64 -0.50
CA VAL A 48 27.30 12.79 -1.01
C VAL A 48 27.24 12.88 -2.54
N ASN A 49 27.28 14.09 -3.10
CA ASN A 49 27.28 14.29 -4.55
C ASN A 49 28.50 13.66 -5.25
N SER A 50 29.68 13.70 -4.62
CA SER A 50 30.89 13.03 -5.11
C SER A 50 30.72 11.51 -5.14
N LEU A 51 30.16 10.94 -4.07
CA LEU A 51 29.87 9.51 -3.97
C LEU A 51 28.83 9.05 -4.99
N LEU A 52 27.75 9.83 -5.21
CA LEU A 52 26.71 9.52 -6.19
C LEU A 52 27.25 9.51 -7.63
N ASN A 53 28.21 10.39 -7.94
CA ASN A 53 28.83 10.47 -9.26
C ASN A 53 29.67 9.22 -9.59
N ASN A 54 30.25 8.54 -8.59
CA ASN A 54 31.12 7.39 -8.81
C ASN A 54 30.35 6.06 -8.68
N PRO A 55 30.24 5.24 -9.74
CA PRO A 55 29.50 3.97 -9.70
C PRO A 55 29.95 3.00 -8.59
N LYS A 56 31.23 3.04 -8.18
CA LYS A 56 31.78 2.16 -7.13
C LYS A 56 31.33 2.56 -5.73
N THR A 57 31.00 3.83 -5.51
CA THR A 57 30.61 4.38 -4.21
C THR A 57 29.17 4.90 -4.18
N ARG A 58 28.45 4.83 -5.30
CA ARG A 58 27.07 5.30 -5.47
C ARG A 58 26.10 4.69 -4.47
N GLU A 59 26.20 3.39 -4.20
CA GLU A 59 25.35 2.71 -3.21
C GLU A 59 25.44 3.40 -1.84
N ARG A 60 26.67 3.68 -1.41
CA ARG A 60 26.94 4.36 -0.14
C ARG A 60 26.46 5.81 -0.18
N GLY A 61 26.70 6.51 -1.28
CA GLY A 61 26.17 7.87 -1.49
C GLY A 61 24.64 7.93 -1.37
N LEU A 62 23.92 6.95 -1.93
CA LEU A 62 22.46 6.88 -1.84
C LEU A 62 21.96 6.60 -0.42
N ARG A 63 22.67 5.76 0.35
CA ARG A 63 22.30 5.51 1.74
C ARG A 63 22.51 6.75 2.61
N LEU A 64 23.65 7.43 2.49
CA LEU A 64 23.91 8.71 3.16
C LEU A 64 22.89 9.78 2.76
N LEU A 65 22.52 9.81 1.47
CA LEU A 65 21.47 10.70 1.00
C LEU A 65 20.11 10.40 1.65
N GLY A 66 19.80 9.12 1.90
CA GLY A 66 18.59 8.71 2.63
C GLY A 66 18.54 9.22 4.06
N ASP A 67 19.69 9.33 4.72
CA ASP A 67 19.80 9.91 6.07
C ASP A 67 19.72 11.45 6.03
N LEU A 68 20.28 12.07 4.98
CA LEU A 68 20.40 13.52 4.81
C LEU A 68 19.06 14.19 4.42
N VAL A 69 18.36 13.63 3.41
CA VAL A 69 17.14 14.25 2.83
C VAL A 69 16.09 14.62 3.89
N PRO A 70 15.72 13.73 4.83
CA PRO A 70 14.70 14.04 5.83
C PRO A 70 15.08 15.15 6.83
N GLN A 71 16.35 15.50 6.91
CA GLN A 71 16.89 16.39 7.94
C GLN A 71 17.41 17.72 7.38
N CYS A 72 17.65 17.79 6.08
CA CYS A 72 18.29 18.96 5.48
C CYS A 72 17.33 20.16 5.37
N ALA A 73 17.90 21.36 5.52
CA ALA A 73 17.14 22.59 5.39
C ALA A 73 16.52 22.71 3.99
N ARG A 74 15.33 23.30 3.92
CA ARG A 74 14.57 23.46 2.67
C ARG A 74 15.38 24.12 1.55
N GLN A 75 16.24 25.08 1.87
CA GLN A 75 17.10 25.73 0.89
C GLN A 75 18.03 24.72 0.18
N VAL A 76 18.67 23.82 0.93
CA VAL A 76 19.53 22.78 0.39
C VAL A 76 18.73 21.80 -0.47
N LEU A 77 17.54 21.42 -0.02
CA LEU A 77 16.63 20.59 -0.81
C LEU A 77 16.29 21.26 -2.14
N THR A 78 15.89 22.52 -2.14
CA THR A 78 15.56 23.27 -3.35
C THR A 78 16.73 23.31 -4.34
N GLU A 79 17.96 23.48 -3.85
CA GLU A 79 19.16 23.54 -4.69
C GLU A 79 19.56 22.17 -5.29
N GLN A 80 19.30 21.07 -4.58
CA GLN A 80 19.82 19.74 -4.94
C GLN A 80 18.74 18.74 -5.42
N CYS A 81 17.46 19.01 -5.20
CA CYS A 81 16.37 18.04 -5.39
C CYS A 81 16.31 17.50 -6.82
N GLU A 82 16.51 18.34 -7.84
CA GLU A 82 16.48 17.90 -9.24
C GLU A 82 17.60 16.88 -9.52
N ARG A 83 18.80 17.17 -9.02
CA ARG A 83 19.98 16.31 -9.20
C ARG A 83 19.79 14.97 -8.49
N TRP A 84 19.37 15.00 -7.23
CA TRP A 84 19.14 13.80 -6.42
C TRP A 84 17.98 12.96 -6.96
N PHE A 85 16.90 13.60 -7.39
CA PHE A 85 15.78 12.93 -8.04
C PHE A 85 16.22 12.19 -9.30
N LYS A 86 16.98 12.86 -10.18
CA LYS A 86 17.52 12.26 -11.40
C LYS A 86 18.40 11.05 -11.09
N PHE A 87 19.32 11.14 -10.12
CA PHE A 87 20.15 10.00 -9.72
C PHE A 87 19.31 8.80 -9.26
N CYS A 88 18.25 9.05 -8.50
CA CYS A 88 17.36 7.98 -8.03
C CYS A 88 16.61 7.33 -9.20
N CYS A 89 16.05 8.13 -10.12
CA CYS A 89 15.40 7.61 -11.32
C CYS A 89 16.36 6.77 -12.17
N ASP A 90 17.57 7.25 -12.41
CA ASP A 90 18.60 6.54 -13.18
C ASP A 90 19.01 5.22 -12.48
N ALA A 91 19.12 5.23 -11.14
CA ALA A 91 19.45 4.04 -10.36
C ALA A 91 18.35 2.96 -10.41
N VAL A 92 17.08 3.39 -10.40
CA VAL A 92 15.93 2.48 -10.55
C VAL A 92 15.85 1.95 -11.99
N GLY A 93 16.01 2.81 -12.99
CA GLY A 93 15.97 2.44 -14.41
C GLY A 93 17.14 1.55 -14.86
N ALA A 94 18.29 1.61 -14.17
CA ALA A 94 19.41 0.70 -14.39
C ALA A 94 19.11 -0.78 -14.02
N GLY A 95 17.95 -1.03 -13.41
CA GLY A 95 17.35 -2.36 -13.31
C GLY A 95 17.52 -3.10 -11.98
N ARG A 96 16.87 -4.27 -11.92
CA ARG A 96 16.50 -5.02 -10.70
C ARG A 96 17.66 -5.67 -9.93
N LYS A 97 18.87 -5.68 -10.49
CA LYS A 97 20.05 -6.37 -9.91
C LYS A 97 21.04 -5.41 -9.25
N THR A 98 20.74 -4.11 -9.22
CA THR A 98 21.67 -3.13 -8.65
C THR A 98 21.50 -3.05 -7.14
N ARG A 99 22.62 -3.00 -6.41
CA ARG A 99 22.62 -2.73 -4.96
C ARG A 99 22.08 -1.34 -4.62
N ASN A 100 21.94 -0.50 -5.64
CA ASN A 100 21.44 0.88 -5.56
C ASN A 100 19.92 0.96 -5.48
N LEU A 101 19.18 -0.09 -5.90
CA LEU A 101 17.72 -0.01 -6.06
C LEU A 101 16.99 0.35 -4.76
N SER A 102 17.27 -0.36 -3.67
CA SER A 102 16.59 -0.13 -2.39
C SER A 102 16.89 1.27 -1.82
N PRO A 103 18.16 1.70 -1.67
CA PRO A 103 18.47 3.07 -1.24
C PRO A 103 17.90 4.16 -2.15
N ALA A 104 17.93 3.97 -3.47
CA ALA A 104 17.34 4.92 -4.42
C ALA A 104 15.82 5.04 -4.23
N CYS A 105 15.11 3.93 -4.03
CA CYS A 105 13.68 3.94 -3.77
C CYS A 105 13.34 4.66 -2.46
N GLN A 106 14.15 4.47 -1.41
CA GLN A 106 13.95 5.14 -0.12
C GLN A 106 14.12 6.67 -0.22
N VAL A 107 15.20 7.12 -0.88
CA VAL A 107 15.43 8.54 -1.15
C VAL A 107 14.31 9.13 -2.01
N LEU A 108 13.94 8.44 -3.09
CA LEU A 108 12.88 8.90 -3.99
C LEU A 108 11.55 9.02 -3.26
N THR A 109 11.21 8.06 -2.40
CA THR A 109 10.03 8.09 -1.53
C THR A 109 10.06 9.31 -0.59
N ALA A 110 11.20 9.60 0.04
CA ALA A 110 11.34 10.76 0.92
C ALA A 110 11.14 12.08 0.16
N LEU A 111 11.82 12.24 -0.99
CA LEU A 111 11.67 13.43 -1.84
C LEU A 111 10.22 13.63 -2.31
N LEU A 112 9.53 12.56 -2.72
CA LEU A 112 8.13 12.62 -3.19
C LEU A 112 7.14 12.96 -2.07
N LYS A 113 7.45 12.64 -0.80
CA LYS A 113 6.65 13.07 0.35
C LYS A 113 6.72 14.58 0.57
N ASP A 114 7.89 15.18 0.34
CA ASP A 114 8.11 16.62 0.47
C ASP A 114 7.71 17.43 -0.78
N LEU A 115 7.26 16.76 -1.84
CA LEU A 115 6.86 17.35 -3.12
C LEU A 115 5.93 18.58 -3.02
N PRO A 116 4.88 18.62 -2.16
CA PRO A 116 4.02 19.79 -2.04
C PRO A 116 4.75 21.05 -1.59
N SER A 117 5.89 20.88 -0.90
CA SER A 117 6.71 21.97 -0.39
C SER A 117 7.85 22.37 -1.35
N LEU A 118 8.06 21.69 -2.46
CA LEU A 118 9.22 21.92 -3.35
C LEU A 118 8.77 22.13 -4.82
N PRO A 119 8.50 23.37 -5.25
CA PRO A 119 8.08 23.68 -6.63
C PRO A 119 9.08 23.22 -7.71
N GLU A 120 10.38 23.30 -7.43
CA GLU A 120 11.48 22.81 -8.27
C GLU A 120 11.34 21.30 -8.50
N LEU A 121 11.07 20.56 -7.43
CA LEU A 121 10.86 19.12 -7.50
C LEU A 121 9.58 18.78 -8.25
N GLN A 122 8.50 19.56 -8.12
CA GLN A 122 7.27 19.37 -8.90
C GLN A 122 7.52 19.44 -10.41
N ARG A 123 8.31 20.42 -10.86
CA ARG A 123 8.72 20.54 -12.27
C ARG A 123 9.59 19.37 -12.71
N CYS A 124 10.51 18.92 -11.85
CA CYS A 124 11.34 17.75 -12.12
C CYS A 124 10.50 16.47 -12.24
N VAL A 125 9.60 16.20 -11.30
CA VAL A 125 8.69 15.05 -11.32
C VAL A 125 7.84 15.06 -12.58
N ALA A 126 7.27 16.20 -12.96
CA ALA A 126 6.45 16.31 -14.17
C ALA A 126 7.21 15.97 -15.47
N SER A 127 8.54 16.17 -15.50
CA SER A 127 9.38 15.94 -16.69
C SER A 127 10.17 14.63 -16.68
N LYS A 128 10.48 14.09 -15.50
CA LYS A 128 11.37 12.92 -15.33
C LYS A 128 10.65 11.66 -14.87
N LEU A 129 9.55 11.79 -14.11
CA LEU A 129 8.76 10.62 -13.77
C LEU A 129 8.08 10.10 -15.05
N SER A 130 8.17 8.79 -15.27
CA SER A 130 7.68 8.16 -16.49
C SER A 130 6.94 6.85 -16.19
N ALA A 131 6.12 6.42 -17.15
CA ALA A 131 5.46 5.13 -17.09
C ALA A 131 6.46 3.97 -17.11
N ALA A 132 7.60 4.14 -17.78
CA ALA A 132 8.69 3.16 -17.77
C ALA A 132 9.25 2.96 -16.35
N LEU A 133 9.52 4.06 -15.62
CA LEU A 133 9.99 3.97 -14.24
C LEU A 133 8.96 3.26 -13.33
N ALA A 134 7.67 3.55 -13.51
CA ALA A 134 6.61 2.87 -12.78
C ALA A 134 6.58 1.36 -13.08
N LEU A 135 6.76 0.98 -14.34
CA LEU A 135 6.86 -0.43 -14.75
C LEU A 135 8.11 -1.12 -14.22
N ASP A 136 9.24 -0.42 -14.12
CA ASP A 136 10.47 -0.98 -13.55
C ASP A 136 10.31 -1.26 -12.06
N LEU A 137 9.75 -0.30 -11.32
CA LEU A 137 9.43 -0.45 -9.90
C LEU A 137 8.46 -1.60 -9.65
N SER A 138 7.38 -1.68 -10.44
CA SER A 138 6.35 -2.70 -10.26
C SER A 138 6.79 -4.12 -10.64
N ALA A 139 7.95 -4.26 -11.28
CA ALA A 139 8.45 -5.55 -11.72
C ALA A 139 9.66 -6.02 -10.90
N ALA A 140 10.25 -5.14 -10.09
CA ALA A 140 11.22 -5.56 -9.09
C ALA A 140 10.61 -6.60 -8.16
N ASP A 141 11.44 -7.54 -7.68
CA ASP A 141 11.02 -8.54 -6.71
C ASP A 141 10.78 -7.86 -5.35
N PRO A 142 9.52 -7.76 -4.90
CA PRO A 142 9.18 -7.02 -3.69
C PRO A 142 9.57 -7.77 -2.41
N VAL A 143 9.85 -9.08 -2.49
CA VAL A 143 10.41 -9.84 -1.36
C VAL A 143 11.86 -9.42 -1.12
N ARG A 144 12.61 -9.20 -2.19
CA ARG A 144 14.02 -8.77 -2.11
C ARG A 144 14.16 -7.26 -1.90
N CYS A 145 13.21 -6.48 -2.39
CA CYS A 145 13.26 -5.02 -2.33
C CYS A 145 11.87 -4.43 -2.05
N PRO A 146 11.37 -4.51 -0.81
CA PRO A 146 10.03 -4.01 -0.47
C PRO A 146 9.86 -2.50 -0.70
N ALA A 147 10.96 -1.75 -0.68
CA ALA A 147 10.98 -0.31 -0.94
C ALA A 147 10.47 0.06 -2.34
N THR A 148 10.45 -0.86 -3.31
CA THR A 148 9.95 -0.56 -4.67
C THR A 148 8.45 -0.32 -4.70
N LEU A 149 7.67 -1.06 -3.91
CA LEU A 149 6.22 -0.86 -3.85
C LEU A 149 5.86 0.43 -3.12
N GLU A 150 6.58 0.77 -2.05
CA GLU A 150 6.41 2.06 -1.35
C GLU A 150 6.75 3.23 -2.28
N CYS A 151 7.86 3.12 -3.00
CA CYS A 151 8.25 4.13 -3.99
C CYS A 151 7.23 4.24 -5.14
N LEU A 152 6.73 3.12 -5.64
CA LEU A 152 5.70 3.11 -6.69
C LEU A 152 4.40 3.78 -6.22
N TYR A 153 3.99 3.54 -4.97
CA TYR A 153 2.85 4.20 -4.36
C TYR A 153 3.05 5.73 -4.33
N GLU A 154 4.21 6.21 -3.88
CA GLU A 154 4.49 7.64 -3.86
C GLU A 154 4.57 8.26 -5.26
N CYS A 155 5.12 7.54 -6.25
CA CYS A 155 5.13 7.97 -7.65
C CYS A 155 3.70 8.17 -8.19
N LEU A 156 2.81 7.20 -7.95
CA LEU A 156 1.40 7.28 -8.35
C LEU A 156 0.66 8.41 -7.63
N ARG A 157 0.96 8.65 -6.35
CA ARG A 157 0.38 9.75 -5.59
C ARG A 157 0.83 11.12 -6.09
N ALA A 158 2.11 11.24 -6.39
CA ALA A 158 2.74 12.50 -6.81
C ALA A 158 2.35 12.91 -8.23
N ALA A 159 2.35 11.97 -9.17
CA ALA A 159 2.20 12.24 -10.59
C ALA A 159 1.50 11.07 -11.32
N PRO A 160 0.20 10.85 -11.03
CA PRO A 160 -0.55 9.72 -11.58
C PRO A 160 -0.61 9.73 -13.11
N ALA A 161 -0.71 10.91 -13.72
CA ALA A 161 -0.78 11.05 -15.19
C ALA A 161 0.47 10.50 -15.89
N GLN A 162 1.65 10.67 -15.26
CA GLN A 162 2.93 10.23 -15.78
C GLN A 162 3.12 8.71 -15.64
N CYS A 163 2.58 8.12 -14.58
CA CYS A 163 2.73 6.69 -14.29
C CYS A 163 1.70 5.79 -14.98
N LEU A 164 0.49 6.29 -15.25
CA LEU A 164 -0.67 5.45 -15.60
C LEU A 164 -0.85 5.16 -17.10
N GLN A 165 0.12 5.46 -17.95
CA GLN A 165 0.05 5.08 -19.38
C GLN A 165 -0.10 3.56 -19.57
N HIS A 166 0.51 2.77 -18.67
CA HIS A 166 0.42 1.30 -18.65
C HIS A 166 -0.40 0.79 -17.46
N LYS A 167 -1.48 1.50 -17.11
CA LYS A 167 -2.37 1.19 -15.98
C LYS A 167 -2.71 -0.30 -15.86
N LYS A 168 -3.18 -0.93 -16.94
CA LYS A 168 -3.63 -2.34 -16.92
C LYS A 168 -2.52 -3.29 -16.46
N ILE A 169 -1.28 -3.07 -16.91
CA ILE A 169 -0.12 -3.90 -16.53
C ILE A 169 0.21 -3.71 -15.05
N LEU A 170 0.10 -2.48 -14.54
CA LEU A 170 0.31 -2.20 -13.12
C LEU A 170 -0.77 -2.90 -12.27
N GLU A 171 -2.04 -2.82 -12.68
CA GLU A 171 -3.15 -3.51 -12.00
C GLU A 171 -2.92 -5.01 -11.95
N GLU A 172 -2.63 -5.64 -13.09
CA GLU A 172 -2.37 -7.08 -13.20
C GLU A 172 -1.21 -7.51 -12.30
N ARG A 173 -0.09 -6.78 -12.31
CA ARG A 173 1.06 -7.08 -11.45
C ARG A 173 0.75 -6.96 -9.97
N MET A 174 -0.06 -5.97 -9.56
CA MET A 174 -0.50 -5.88 -8.17
C MET A 174 -1.45 -7.02 -7.81
N LEU A 175 -2.37 -7.38 -8.70
CA LEU A 175 -3.31 -8.49 -8.49
C LEU A 175 -2.61 -9.86 -8.38
N HIS A 176 -1.42 -10.04 -8.96
CA HIS A 176 -0.62 -11.25 -8.75
C HIS A 176 -0.26 -11.49 -7.28
N HIS A 177 -0.15 -10.43 -6.46
CA HIS A 177 0.10 -10.54 -5.03
C HIS A 177 -1.12 -11.03 -4.22
N LEU A 178 -2.29 -11.19 -4.84
CA LEU A 178 -3.40 -11.90 -4.22
C LEU A 178 -3.07 -13.37 -4.00
N ASP A 179 -2.18 -13.95 -4.81
CA ASP A 179 -1.80 -15.37 -4.72
C ASP A 179 -0.62 -15.65 -3.79
N ASP A 180 -0.07 -14.60 -3.16
CA ASP A 180 1.06 -14.77 -2.25
C ASP A 180 0.64 -15.60 -1.01
N PRO A 181 1.50 -16.50 -0.52
CA PRO A 181 1.18 -17.35 0.62
C PRO A 181 0.95 -16.53 1.90
N ILE A 182 -0.03 -16.95 2.71
CA ILE A 182 -0.36 -16.29 3.98
C ILE A 182 0.79 -16.47 4.99
N GLY A 183 1.18 -15.39 5.67
CA GLY A 183 1.97 -15.48 6.90
C GLY A 183 3.45 -15.86 6.73
N VAL A 184 4.01 -15.79 5.52
CA VAL A 184 5.43 -16.11 5.31
C VAL A 184 6.33 -15.00 5.92
N PRO A 185 7.26 -15.35 6.83
CA PRO A 185 8.25 -14.40 7.35
C PRO A 185 9.07 -13.79 6.21
N GLY A 186 9.19 -12.46 6.16
CA GLY A 186 9.89 -11.73 5.08
C GLY A 186 9.00 -11.30 3.90
N LEU A 187 7.83 -11.91 3.73
CA LEU A 187 6.74 -11.39 2.87
C LEU A 187 5.80 -10.42 3.61
N GLY A 188 6.03 -10.24 4.92
CA GLY A 188 5.26 -9.37 5.80
C GLY A 188 5.12 -7.96 5.23
N GLY A 189 3.91 -7.64 4.77
CA GLY A 189 3.56 -6.33 4.23
C GLY A 189 3.73 -6.18 2.71
N VAL A 190 4.18 -7.19 1.95
CA VAL A 190 4.22 -7.12 0.47
C VAL A 190 2.81 -7.00 -0.08
N THR A 191 1.90 -7.92 0.27
CA THR A 191 0.48 -7.87 -0.12
C THR A 191 -0.17 -6.56 0.34
N GLN A 192 0.16 -6.07 1.53
CA GLN A 192 -0.32 -4.78 2.02
C GLN A 192 0.14 -3.63 1.12
N ARG A 193 1.45 -3.54 0.82
CA ARG A 193 2.00 -2.49 -0.05
C ARG A 193 1.44 -2.58 -1.46
N ALA A 194 1.32 -3.79 -2.03
CA ALA A 194 0.72 -4.02 -3.33
C ALA A 194 -0.76 -3.59 -3.36
N GLY A 195 -1.52 -3.88 -2.30
CA GLY A 195 -2.87 -3.38 -2.12
C GLY A 195 -2.94 -1.85 -2.03
N GLY A 196 -1.96 -1.22 -1.37
CA GLY A 196 -1.81 0.24 -1.32
C GLY A 196 -1.53 0.85 -2.70
N VAL A 197 -0.60 0.26 -3.47
CA VAL A 197 -0.34 0.65 -4.86
C VAL A 197 -1.60 0.50 -5.70
N PHE A 198 -2.28 -0.64 -5.62
CA PHE A 198 -3.54 -0.90 -6.33
C PHE A 198 -4.61 0.15 -5.98
N ALA A 199 -4.72 0.56 -4.71
CA ALA A 199 -5.61 1.62 -4.26
C ALA A 199 -5.27 3.02 -4.84
N ALA A 200 -4.01 3.24 -5.20
CA ALA A 200 -3.50 4.45 -5.84
C ALA A 200 -3.56 4.42 -7.38
N VAL A 201 -3.85 3.28 -8.01
CA VAL A 201 -4.04 3.21 -9.47
C VAL A 201 -5.26 4.00 -10.02
N PRO A 202 -6.45 4.04 -9.38
CA PRO A 202 -7.61 4.75 -9.92
C PRO A 202 -7.50 6.28 -9.82
N LEU A 203 -6.34 6.82 -9.45
CA LEU A 203 -6.09 8.26 -9.42
C LEU A 203 -6.17 8.82 -10.85
N PRO A 204 -7.19 9.60 -11.22
CA PRO A 204 -7.25 10.21 -12.53
C PRO A 204 -6.09 11.19 -12.70
N GLY A 205 -5.62 11.35 -13.94
CA GLY A 205 -4.73 12.45 -14.31
C GLY A 205 -5.39 13.80 -14.03
N VAL A 206 -4.58 14.81 -13.68
CA VAL A 206 -5.06 16.16 -13.36
C VAL A 206 -5.54 16.83 -14.65
N GLY A 207 -6.86 16.91 -14.86
CA GLY A 207 -7.46 17.61 -16.00
C GLY A 207 -8.98 17.80 -15.87
N GLY A 208 -9.40 19.02 -15.49
CA GLY A 208 -10.76 19.56 -15.71
C GLY A 208 -11.84 19.26 -14.65
N GLY A 209 -12.18 20.25 -13.82
CA GLY A 209 -13.44 20.56 -13.09
C GLY A 209 -14.33 19.48 -12.43
N LYS A 210 -14.51 18.30 -13.05
CA LYS A 210 -15.36 17.17 -12.58
C LYS A 210 -14.55 15.98 -12.02
N VAL A 211 -13.23 16.15 -11.86
CA VAL A 211 -12.26 15.09 -11.50
C VAL A 211 -12.58 14.40 -10.17
N GLY A 212 -13.15 15.10 -9.19
CA GLY A 212 -13.42 14.57 -7.84
C GLY A 212 -14.49 13.47 -7.79
N GLN A 213 -15.63 13.68 -8.45
CA GLN A 213 -16.71 12.68 -8.54
C GLN A 213 -16.25 11.47 -9.37
N SER A 214 -15.57 11.70 -10.50
CA SER A 214 -15.03 10.64 -11.33
C SER A 214 -14.00 9.76 -10.59
N ARG A 215 -13.21 10.32 -9.66
CA ARG A 215 -12.23 9.58 -8.85
C ARG A 215 -12.90 8.70 -7.80
N ALA A 216 -13.87 9.24 -7.08
CA ALA A 216 -14.62 8.52 -6.05
C ALA A 216 -15.40 7.33 -6.65
N GLU A 217 -15.99 7.54 -7.82
CA GLU A 217 -16.70 6.50 -8.58
C GLU A 217 -15.75 5.45 -9.16
N ALA A 218 -14.63 5.85 -9.79
CA ALA A 218 -13.67 4.90 -10.34
C ALA A 218 -13.13 3.97 -9.25
N ARG A 219 -12.85 4.53 -8.06
CA ARG A 219 -12.42 3.74 -6.91
C ARG A 219 -13.55 2.92 -6.29
N GLY A 220 -14.76 3.46 -6.25
CA GLY A 220 -15.97 2.71 -5.87
C GLY A 220 -16.15 1.48 -6.75
N ARG A 221 -16.03 1.63 -8.08
CA ARG A 221 -16.06 0.53 -9.04
C ARG A 221 -14.98 -0.51 -8.77
N GLN A 222 -13.72 -0.09 -8.61
CA GLN A 222 -12.61 -1.00 -8.32
C GLN A 222 -12.78 -1.74 -6.98
N LEU A 223 -13.28 -1.06 -5.94
CA LEU A 223 -13.61 -1.68 -4.66
C LEU A 223 -14.74 -2.70 -4.81
N SER A 224 -15.82 -2.36 -5.52
CA SER A 224 -16.92 -3.29 -5.81
C SER A 224 -16.45 -4.53 -6.56
N GLN A 225 -15.46 -4.42 -7.45
CA GLN A 225 -14.88 -5.58 -8.12
C GLN A 225 -14.11 -6.50 -7.16
N LEU A 226 -13.36 -5.94 -6.19
CA LEU A 226 -12.71 -6.74 -5.15
C LEU A 226 -13.73 -7.41 -4.21
N LEU A 227 -14.83 -6.73 -3.90
CA LEU A 227 -15.91 -7.32 -3.08
C LEU A 227 -16.62 -8.44 -3.85
N ALA A 228 -16.88 -8.26 -5.13
CA ALA A 228 -17.43 -9.31 -6.00
C ALA A 228 -16.49 -10.52 -6.07
N LEU A 229 -15.17 -10.30 -6.18
CA LEU A 229 -14.17 -11.35 -6.08
C LEU A 229 -14.20 -12.06 -4.72
N ALA A 230 -14.30 -11.33 -3.61
CA ALA A 230 -14.40 -11.94 -2.29
C ALA A 230 -15.65 -12.84 -2.20
N HIS A 231 -16.78 -12.40 -2.72
CA HIS A 231 -17.99 -13.22 -2.78
C HIS A 231 -17.83 -14.46 -3.67
N SER A 232 -17.24 -14.35 -4.86
CA SER A 232 -17.05 -15.51 -5.74
C SER A 232 -16.07 -16.54 -5.16
N LEU A 233 -15.01 -16.07 -4.47
CA LEU A 233 -14.08 -16.94 -3.74
C LEU A 233 -14.78 -17.64 -2.57
N MET A 234 -15.64 -16.94 -1.83
CA MET A 234 -16.45 -17.55 -0.77
C MET A 234 -17.46 -18.55 -1.33
N ASP A 235 -18.08 -18.30 -2.49
CA ASP A 235 -18.99 -19.27 -3.13
C ASP A 235 -18.27 -20.59 -3.43
N THR A 236 -16.99 -20.52 -3.84
CA THR A 236 -16.18 -21.73 -4.07
C THR A 236 -15.69 -22.36 -2.77
N LEU A 237 -15.25 -21.56 -1.80
CA LEU A 237 -14.72 -22.05 -0.52
C LEU A 237 -15.80 -22.68 0.35
N LEU A 238 -17.00 -22.12 0.34
CA LEU A 238 -18.14 -22.54 1.17
C LEU A 238 -19.12 -23.45 0.41
N ASP A 239 -18.71 -24.02 -0.72
CA ASP A 239 -19.54 -24.95 -1.47
C ASP A 239 -19.97 -26.14 -0.57
N GLY A 240 -21.27 -26.40 -0.51
CA GLY A 240 -21.88 -27.40 0.38
C GLY A 240 -22.03 -26.99 1.86
N VAL A 241 -21.63 -25.78 2.23
CA VAL A 241 -21.82 -25.22 3.59
C VAL A 241 -23.14 -24.45 3.65
N VAL A 242 -23.95 -24.73 4.67
CA VAL A 242 -25.23 -24.02 4.87
C VAL A 242 -24.95 -22.65 5.50
N GLU A 243 -25.22 -21.59 4.76
CA GLU A 243 -25.16 -20.21 5.25
C GLU A 243 -26.47 -19.82 5.96
N LYS A 244 -26.38 -19.06 7.06
CA LYS A 244 -27.56 -18.62 7.85
C LYS A 244 -28.32 -17.52 7.14
N GLU A 245 -27.60 -16.62 6.47
CA GLU A 245 -28.15 -15.51 5.71
C GLU A 245 -27.68 -15.56 4.25
N SER A 246 -28.59 -15.19 3.34
CA SER A 246 -28.24 -15.02 1.93
C SER A 246 -27.77 -13.60 1.67
N HIS A 247 -26.65 -13.46 0.96
CA HIS A 247 -26.11 -12.16 0.56
C HIS A 247 -26.22 -11.97 -0.96
N PRO A 248 -27.23 -11.23 -1.45
CA PRO A 248 -27.40 -10.94 -2.87
C PRO A 248 -26.41 -9.85 -3.30
N HIS A 249 -25.19 -10.25 -3.66
CA HIS A 249 -24.15 -9.38 -4.20
C HIS A 249 -23.73 -9.81 -5.61
N PRO A 250 -23.21 -8.91 -6.45
CA PRO A 250 -22.59 -9.30 -7.70
C PRO A 250 -21.39 -10.24 -7.45
N ARG A 251 -21.29 -11.32 -8.23
CA ARG A 251 -20.13 -12.24 -8.24
C ARG A 251 -19.17 -11.95 -9.38
N GLU A 252 -19.63 -11.21 -10.37
CA GLU A 252 -18.87 -10.92 -11.57
C GLU A 252 -17.86 -9.82 -11.34
N HIS A 253 -16.63 -10.07 -11.78
CA HIS A 253 -15.51 -9.15 -11.68
C HIS A 253 -14.74 -9.05 -13.01
N PRO A 254 -15.39 -8.65 -14.13
CA PRO A 254 -14.80 -8.69 -15.47
C PRO A 254 -13.61 -7.74 -15.66
N ALA A 255 -13.45 -6.74 -14.79
CA ALA A 255 -12.31 -5.82 -14.86
C ALA A 255 -11.05 -6.36 -14.17
N LEU A 256 -11.15 -7.39 -13.32
CA LEU A 256 -10.01 -7.98 -12.63
C LEU A 256 -9.38 -9.08 -13.48
N HIS A 257 -8.16 -8.83 -13.95
CA HIS A 257 -7.36 -9.81 -14.67
C HIS A 257 -6.59 -10.65 -13.66
N LEU A 258 -7.14 -11.81 -13.31
CA LEU A 258 -6.58 -12.72 -12.32
C LEU A 258 -5.96 -13.94 -13.01
N ARG A 259 -4.89 -14.47 -12.43
CA ARG A 259 -4.35 -15.76 -12.86
C ARG A 259 -5.36 -16.87 -12.52
N PRO A 260 -5.68 -17.79 -13.46
CA PRO A 260 -6.53 -18.93 -13.16
C PRO A 260 -5.89 -19.76 -12.04
N LEU A 261 -6.68 -20.25 -11.07
CA LEU A 261 -6.14 -21.04 -9.96
C LEU A 261 -5.53 -22.37 -10.44
N GLN A 262 -6.06 -22.91 -11.54
CA GLN A 262 -5.58 -24.16 -12.15
C GLN A 262 -4.15 -24.04 -12.68
N THR A 263 -3.64 -22.83 -12.92
CA THR A 263 -2.22 -22.65 -13.32
C THR A 263 -1.27 -22.68 -12.13
N LEU A 264 -1.79 -22.55 -10.89
CA LEU A 264 -0.98 -22.57 -9.67
C LEU A 264 -0.77 -24.00 -9.17
N THR A 265 -1.80 -24.85 -9.25
CA THR A 265 -1.76 -26.24 -8.80
C THR A 265 -2.92 -27.05 -9.37
N GLN A 266 -2.72 -28.37 -9.46
CA GLN A 266 -3.77 -29.35 -9.81
C GLN A 266 -4.22 -30.17 -8.60
N ASP A 267 -3.54 -30.05 -7.47
CA ASP A 267 -3.87 -30.75 -6.24
C ASP A 267 -5.07 -30.07 -5.54
N PRO A 268 -6.15 -30.78 -5.18
CA PRO A 268 -7.34 -30.20 -4.55
C PRO A 268 -7.04 -29.47 -3.23
N VAL A 269 -6.16 -30.03 -2.40
CA VAL A 269 -5.75 -29.43 -1.12
C VAL A 269 -5.00 -28.12 -1.34
N SER A 270 -4.02 -28.13 -2.23
CA SER A 270 -3.27 -26.94 -2.64
C SER A 270 -4.18 -25.88 -3.28
N THR A 271 -5.19 -26.30 -4.04
CA THR A 271 -6.19 -25.40 -4.63
C THR A 271 -7.00 -24.70 -3.55
N ARG A 272 -7.45 -25.43 -2.51
CA ARG A 272 -8.14 -24.86 -1.34
C ARG A 272 -7.26 -23.88 -0.55
N LEU A 273 -5.97 -24.20 -0.39
CA LEU A 273 -4.99 -23.29 0.24
C LEU A 273 -4.81 -22.01 -0.59
N ALA A 274 -4.67 -22.13 -1.91
CA ALA A 274 -4.55 -20.99 -2.82
C ALA A 274 -5.81 -20.11 -2.83
N LEU A 275 -7.00 -20.72 -2.82
CA LEU A 275 -8.29 -20.02 -2.67
C LEU A 275 -8.35 -19.22 -1.36
N THR A 276 -7.94 -19.85 -0.26
CA THR A 276 -7.90 -19.21 1.06
C THR A 276 -6.94 -18.03 1.09
N ALA A 277 -5.72 -18.21 0.55
CA ALA A 277 -4.73 -17.14 0.42
C ALA A 277 -5.27 -15.98 -0.42
N ARG A 278 -5.88 -16.29 -1.57
CA ARG A 278 -6.49 -15.28 -2.45
C ARG A 278 -7.62 -14.52 -1.77
N LEU A 279 -8.49 -15.19 -1.01
CA LEU A 279 -9.56 -14.53 -0.26
C LEU A 279 -8.96 -13.62 0.83
N HIS A 280 -8.05 -14.14 1.65
CA HIS A 280 -7.36 -13.38 2.70
C HIS A 280 -6.69 -12.12 2.14
N ASN A 281 -5.95 -12.26 1.04
CA ASN A 281 -5.24 -11.16 0.40
C ASN A 281 -6.20 -10.18 -0.30
N THR A 282 -7.33 -10.67 -0.82
CA THR A 282 -8.41 -9.81 -1.33
C THR A 282 -8.96 -8.91 -0.23
N LEU A 283 -9.24 -9.47 0.96
CA LEU A 283 -9.66 -8.68 2.12
C LEU A 283 -8.58 -7.66 2.53
N THR A 284 -7.30 -8.01 2.41
CA THR A 284 -6.19 -7.09 2.62
C THR A 284 -6.22 -5.93 1.62
N PHE A 285 -6.43 -6.20 0.33
CA PHE A 285 -6.56 -5.17 -0.70
C PHE A 285 -7.77 -4.26 -0.45
N VAL A 286 -8.91 -4.82 -0.06
CA VAL A 286 -10.10 -4.06 0.36
C VAL A 286 -9.74 -3.16 1.55
N ALA A 287 -9.07 -3.69 2.58
CA ALA A 287 -8.64 -2.92 3.74
C ALA A 287 -7.71 -1.74 3.37
N GLN A 288 -6.78 -1.94 2.44
CA GLN A 288 -5.92 -0.87 1.93
C GLN A 288 -6.70 0.15 1.13
N MET A 289 -7.61 -0.28 0.26
CA MET A 289 -8.48 0.62 -0.48
C MET A 289 -9.33 1.47 0.47
N ILE A 290 -9.83 0.94 1.58
CA ILE A 290 -10.60 1.73 2.57
C ILE A 290 -9.73 2.45 3.61
N SER A 291 -8.42 2.28 3.63
CA SER A 291 -7.56 2.97 4.61
C SER A 291 -6.62 3.98 3.97
N ASP A 292 -6.50 3.98 2.64
CA ASP A 292 -5.59 4.87 1.91
C ASP A 292 -5.90 6.36 2.18
N PRO A 293 -4.99 7.10 2.85
CA PRO A 293 -5.18 8.50 3.23
C PRO A 293 -5.06 9.45 2.05
N ALA A 294 -4.28 9.09 1.01
CA ALA A 294 -4.06 9.94 -0.15
C ALA A 294 -5.31 10.09 -1.02
N ASN A 295 -6.26 9.17 -0.85
CA ASN A 295 -7.54 9.18 -1.52
C ASN A 295 -8.62 8.95 -0.46
N PRO A 296 -9.29 9.97 0.09
CA PRO A 296 -10.35 9.74 1.08
C PRO A 296 -11.71 9.50 0.42
N ALA A 297 -11.91 9.79 -0.86
CA ALA A 297 -13.22 9.68 -1.53
C ALA A 297 -13.44 8.29 -2.13
N ILE A 298 -14.55 7.65 -1.77
CA ILE A 298 -15.02 6.36 -2.32
C ILE A 298 -16.55 6.42 -2.33
N THR A 299 -17.14 6.07 -3.47
CA THR A 299 -18.58 5.89 -3.62
C THR A 299 -18.91 4.41 -3.42
N ILE A 300 -19.35 4.04 -2.21
CA ILE A 300 -19.82 2.68 -1.91
C ILE A 300 -20.85 2.73 -0.78
N THR A 301 -21.86 1.86 -0.83
CA THR A 301 -22.82 1.69 0.27
C THR A 301 -22.17 0.89 1.41
N PRO A 302 -22.43 1.26 2.68
CA PRO A 302 -21.92 0.50 3.82
C PRO A 302 -22.30 -0.98 3.75
N ASP A 303 -23.51 -1.29 3.32
CA ASP A 303 -24.02 -2.66 3.20
C ASP A 303 -23.16 -3.52 2.25
N HIS A 304 -22.68 -2.94 1.14
CA HIS A 304 -21.79 -3.66 0.22
C HIS A 304 -20.42 -3.96 0.82
N LEU A 305 -19.92 -3.07 1.69
CA LEU A 305 -18.64 -3.29 2.36
C LEU A 305 -18.76 -4.30 3.51
N LEU A 306 -19.89 -4.28 4.23
CA LEU A 306 -20.13 -5.09 5.42
C LEU A 306 -20.63 -6.51 5.09
N SER A 307 -21.21 -6.72 3.91
CA SER A 307 -21.71 -8.02 3.48
C SER A 307 -20.62 -9.10 3.45
N VAL A 308 -19.40 -8.76 3.01
CA VAL A 308 -18.28 -9.71 2.97
C VAL A 308 -17.87 -10.20 4.37
N PRO A 309 -17.52 -9.33 5.35
CA PRO A 309 -17.15 -9.79 6.67
C PRO A 309 -18.30 -10.48 7.40
N PHE A 310 -19.55 -10.03 7.27
CA PHE A 310 -20.70 -10.70 7.91
C PHE A 310 -20.93 -12.10 7.34
N ARG A 311 -20.87 -12.23 6.01
CA ARG A 311 -20.95 -13.52 5.34
C ARG A 311 -19.87 -14.50 5.80
N LEU A 312 -18.64 -14.02 6.03
CA LEU A 312 -17.54 -14.88 6.44
C LEU A 312 -17.64 -15.28 7.92
N LEU A 313 -18.07 -14.35 8.78
CA LEU A 313 -18.18 -14.54 10.22
C LEU A 313 -19.37 -15.42 10.64
N GLN A 314 -20.38 -15.60 9.79
CA GLN A 314 -21.51 -16.49 10.10
C GLN A 314 -21.13 -17.99 10.08
N VAL A 315 -20.03 -18.32 9.40
CA VAL A 315 -19.54 -19.71 9.28
C VAL A 315 -18.78 -20.07 10.56
N GLU A 316 -19.14 -21.18 11.18
CA GLU A 316 -18.53 -21.65 12.43
C GLU A 316 -17.60 -22.84 12.19
N ALA A 317 -16.39 -22.81 12.75
CA ALA A 317 -15.41 -23.88 12.60
C ALA A 317 -15.93 -25.24 13.13
N ALA A 318 -16.75 -25.20 14.18
CA ALA A 318 -17.38 -26.41 14.75
C ALA A 318 -18.34 -27.09 13.75
N VAL A 319 -19.11 -26.29 13.00
CA VAL A 319 -20.02 -26.79 11.96
C VAL A 319 -19.20 -27.41 10.82
N LEU A 320 -18.15 -26.73 10.36
CA LEU A 320 -17.26 -27.26 9.32
C LEU A 320 -16.54 -28.56 9.75
N GLY A 321 -16.15 -28.67 11.02
CA GLY A 321 -15.51 -29.87 11.58
C GLY A 321 -16.42 -31.10 11.61
N SER A 322 -17.74 -30.93 11.54
CA SER A 322 -18.71 -32.04 11.47
C SER A 322 -18.76 -32.70 10.08
N TYR A 323 -18.23 -32.05 9.04
CA TYR A 323 -18.19 -32.61 7.69
C TYR A 323 -17.05 -33.64 7.56
N LYS A 324 -17.32 -34.73 6.85
CA LYS A 324 -16.34 -35.81 6.60
C LYS A 324 -15.30 -35.49 5.53
N SER A 325 -15.50 -34.40 4.79
CA SER A 325 -14.61 -34.00 3.70
C SER A 325 -13.34 -33.34 4.24
N GLN A 326 -12.18 -33.82 3.79
CA GLN A 326 -10.87 -33.26 4.14
C GLN A 326 -10.78 -31.77 3.78
N GLU A 327 -11.46 -31.32 2.73
CA GLU A 327 -11.48 -29.92 2.32
C GLU A 327 -12.21 -29.03 3.33
N HIS A 328 -13.31 -29.52 3.92
CA HIS A 328 -14.05 -28.81 4.94
C HIS A 328 -13.27 -28.77 6.27
N GLN A 329 -12.57 -29.85 6.61
CA GLN A 329 -11.69 -29.89 7.77
C GLN A 329 -10.51 -28.94 7.63
N LEU A 330 -9.91 -28.86 6.44
CA LEU A 330 -8.87 -27.88 6.12
C LEU A 330 -9.41 -26.45 6.22
N LEU A 331 -10.60 -26.18 5.69
CA LEU A 331 -11.23 -24.88 5.83
C LEU A 331 -11.49 -24.54 7.30
N ALA A 332 -11.97 -25.49 8.11
CA ALA A 332 -12.18 -25.31 9.55
C ALA A 332 -10.88 -24.88 10.27
N PHE A 333 -9.74 -25.45 9.86
CA PHE A 333 -8.42 -25.07 10.37
C PHE A 333 -8.00 -23.66 9.95
N LEU A 334 -8.32 -23.24 8.71
CA LEU A 334 -7.95 -21.93 8.17
C LEU A 334 -8.93 -20.81 8.54
N LEU A 335 -10.15 -21.16 8.95
CA LEU A 335 -11.24 -20.23 9.23
C LEU A 335 -10.88 -19.16 10.27
N PRO A 336 -10.17 -19.45 11.39
CA PRO A 336 -9.78 -18.41 12.35
C PRO A 336 -8.94 -17.30 11.72
N SER A 337 -8.08 -17.62 10.75
CA SER A 337 -7.28 -16.63 10.01
C SER A 337 -8.17 -15.75 9.13
N LEU A 338 -9.13 -16.37 8.43
CA LEU A 338 -10.12 -15.65 7.62
C LEU A 338 -11.02 -14.74 8.48
N HIS A 339 -11.48 -15.24 9.63
CA HIS A 339 -12.25 -14.47 10.61
C HIS A 339 -11.45 -13.30 11.18
N HIS A 340 -10.18 -13.53 11.54
CA HIS A 340 -9.29 -12.46 11.98
C HIS A 340 -9.20 -11.36 10.91
N GLN A 341 -9.01 -11.73 9.65
CA GLN A 341 -8.92 -10.77 8.55
C GLN A 341 -10.25 -10.03 8.29
N ALA A 342 -11.39 -10.70 8.43
CA ALA A 342 -12.70 -10.04 8.38
C ALA A 342 -12.89 -9.03 9.53
N MET A 343 -12.44 -9.38 10.74
CA MET A 343 -12.48 -8.47 11.89
C MET A 343 -11.56 -7.25 11.70
N LEU A 344 -10.38 -7.45 11.11
CA LEU A 344 -9.52 -6.33 10.72
C LEU A 344 -10.20 -5.43 9.69
N LEU A 345 -10.86 -6.00 8.68
CA LEU A 345 -11.62 -5.22 7.70
C LEU A 345 -12.74 -4.40 8.37
N LEU A 346 -13.50 -4.99 9.29
CA LEU A 346 -14.51 -4.27 10.08
C LEU A 346 -13.89 -3.12 10.88
N ARG A 347 -12.76 -3.37 11.56
CA ARG A 347 -12.02 -2.33 12.28
C ARG A 347 -11.62 -1.17 11.37
N HIS A 348 -11.10 -1.47 10.17
CA HIS A 348 -10.74 -0.44 9.18
C HIS A 348 -11.97 0.36 8.72
N ALA A 349 -13.09 -0.31 8.44
CA ALA A 349 -14.35 0.33 8.04
C ALA A 349 -14.89 1.28 9.12
N ILE A 350 -14.87 0.83 10.39
CA ILE A 350 -15.32 1.63 11.55
C ILE A 350 -14.38 2.83 11.75
N THR A 351 -13.06 2.61 11.74
CA THR A 351 -12.06 3.67 11.97
C THR A 351 -12.18 4.77 10.91
N ARG A 352 -12.22 4.40 9.62
CA ARG A 352 -12.40 5.35 8.51
C ARG A 352 -13.66 6.21 8.68
N ARG A 353 -14.73 5.62 9.22
CA ARG A 353 -15.98 6.33 9.43
C ARG A 353 -15.93 7.28 10.61
N ALA A 354 -15.29 6.88 11.71
CA ALA A 354 -15.03 7.75 12.85
C ALA A 354 -14.20 8.97 12.41
N ASP A 355 -13.16 8.75 11.60
CA ASP A 355 -12.31 9.84 11.07
C ASP A 355 -13.09 10.79 10.17
N ARG A 356 -13.94 10.28 9.27
CA ARG A 356 -14.83 11.12 8.44
C ARG A 356 -15.84 11.92 9.25
N SER A 357 -16.37 11.34 10.32
CA SER A 357 -17.34 12.01 11.20
C SER A 357 -16.67 13.17 11.93
N ARG A 358 -15.47 12.96 12.47
CA ARG A 358 -14.64 14.01 13.08
C ARG A 358 -14.23 15.09 12.08
N GLU A 359 -13.91 14.71 10.84
CA GLU A 359 -13.54 15.68 9.80
C GLU A 359 -14.75 16.52 9.33
N LYS A 360 -15.94 15.91 9.21
CA LYS A 360 -17.19 16.64 8.97
C LYS A 360 -17.52 17.59 10.12
N GLU A 361 -17.39 17.15 11.37
CA GLU A 361 -17.64 17.97 12.56
C GLU A 361 -16.70 19.18 12.64
N ARG A 362 -15.42 19.01 12.27
CA ARG A 362 -14.45 20.11 12.15
C ARG A 362 -14.77 21.11 11.03
N ARG A 363 -15.38 20.65 9.93
CA ARG A 363 -15.67 21.50 8.76
C ARG A 363 -17.06 22.15 8.80
N HIS A 364 -18.05 21.44 9.34
CA HIS A 364 -19.47 21.82 9.35
C HIS A 364 -20.17 21.36 10.66
N PRO A 365 -19.92 22.00 11.81
CA PRO A 365 -20.38 21.53 13.12
C PRO A 365 -21.92 21.44 13.23
N ILE A 366 -22.66 22.30 12.52
CA ILE A 366 -24.13 22.34 12.56
C ILE A 366 -24.78 21.20 11.75
N GLN A 367 -24.12 20.73 10.69
CA GLN A 367 -24.62 19.66 9.81
C GLN A 367 -24.26 18.25 10.35
N ALA A 368 -23.17 18.16 11.11
CA ALA A 368 -22.76 16.91 11.77
C ALA A 368 -23.71 16.53 12.92
N ALA A 369 -24.24 17.53 13.65
CA ALA A 369 -25.19 17.32 14.75
C ALA A 369 -26.51 16.68 14.29
N THR A 370 -27.01 17.03 13.10
CA THR A 370 -28.25 16.48 12.53
C THR A 370 -28.10 15.06 12.00
N GLU A 371 -26.95 14.70 11.42
CA GLU A 371 -26.68 13.32 10.99
C GLU A 371 -26.40 12.38 12.19
N LEU A 372 -25.74 12.88 13.25
CA LEU A 372 -25.54 12.12 14.50
C LEU A 372 -26.87 11.82 15.21
N LEU A 373 -27.81 12.78 15.22
CA LEU A 373 -29.16 12.56 15.74
C LEU A 373 -29.95 11.54 14.91
N GLY A 374 -29.76 11.51 13.58
CA GLY A 374 -30.33 10.46 12.72
C GLY A 374 -29.82 9.05 13.03
N TRP A 375 -28.68 8.92 13.72
CA TRP A 375 -28.10 7.65 14.14
C TRP A 375 -28.54 7.22 15.54
N CYS A 376 -28.84 8.14 16.46
CA CYS A 376 -29.46 7.79 17.75
C CYS A 376 -30.86 7.15 17.56
N PHE A 377 -31.59 7.54 16.52
CA PHE A 377 -32.90 6.94 16.20
C PHE A 377 -32.82 5.53 15.57
N PHE A 378 -31.68 5.13 14.99
CA PHE A 378 -31.52 3.78 14.44
C PHE A 378 -31.16 2.73 15.49
N THR A 379 -30.69 3.14 16.67
CA THR A 379 -30.51 2.25 17.82
C THR A 379 -31.79 2.01 18.63
N ASP A 380 -32.82 2.86 18.48
CA ASP A 380 -34.08 2.75 19.24
C ASP A 380 -35.29 2.18 18.47
N ILE A 381 -35.16 1.84 17.17
CA ILE A 381 -36.28 1.32 16.35
C ILE A 381 -36.29 -0.22 16.22
N LYS A 382 -35.36 -0.96 16.85
CA LYS A 382 -35.41 -2.44 16.91
C LYS A 382 -35.88 -3.02 18.25
N SER A 383 -36.25 -2.20 19.23
CA SER A 383 -36.82 -2.64 20.51
C SER A 383 -38.35 -2.46 20.63
N ALA A 384 -39.03 -1.99 19.57
CA ALA A 384 -40.48 -1.71 19.60
C ALA A 384 -41.26 -2.33 18.44
N SER A 385 -40.93 -3.55 18.03
CA SER A 385 -41.80 -4.36 17.17
C SER A 385 -41.75 -5.84 17.60
N LEU A 386 -42.26 -6.07 18.80
CA LEU A 386 -42.78 -7.34 19.28
C LEU A 386 -44.12 -7.02 19.95
N GLU A 387 -45.16 -6.93 19.13
CA GLU A 387 -46.55 -7.22 19.50
C GLU A 387 -47.12 -8.17 18.44
#